data_AF-A0A1Q7KPT8-F1
#
_entry.id   AF-A0A1Q7KPT8-F1
#
_cell.length_a   1.000
_cell.length_b   1.000
_cell.length_c   1.000
_cell.angle_alpha   90.00
_cell.angle_beta   90.00
_cell.angle_gamma   90.00
#
_symmetry.space_group_name_H-M   'P 1'
#
loop_
_entity.id
_entity.type
_entity.pdbx_description
1 polymer ?
#
loop_
_entity_poly.entity_id
_entity_poly.type
_entity_poly.pdbx_seq_one_letter_code
_entity_poly.pdbx_strand_id
1 'polypeptide(L)'
;MLVEKPITADSSQAEELCALAARMDRILMVGHVFVYNPGVQRVKQLLDAGDLGRVYYVTMVRTNLGPIRVDVNAAWDLASHDVSIANYWLGTAPATVSAVGGGWINPGVEDAVFATLRYPNAVLVNLHVSWLSPRKTREITLVGDRRMLTFDDMNLSEPVRLYDKQVTDVRTPAPYIDSFASFRASLREGDITIPRIPLGEPLKVPVAGRG
;
A
#
# COMPACT_ATOMS: atom_id res chain seq x y z
N MET A 1 -8.38 -22.00 9.37
CA MET A 1 -7.37 -22.56 8.44
C MET A 1 -6.50 -21.40 8.00
N LEU A 2 -5.19 -21.46 8.24
CA LEU A 2 -4.24 -20.50 7.68
C LEU A 2 -3.91 -21.01 6.27
N VAL A 3 -4.28 -20.25 5.24
CA VAL A 3 -3.90 -20.59 3.86
C VAL A 3 -2.71 -19.73 3.46
N GLU A 4 -1.60 -20.40 3.14
CA GLU A 4 -0.44 -19.78 2.51
C GLU A 4 -0.87 -19.08 1.22
N LYS A 5 -0.35 -17.88 1.01
CA LYS A 5 -0.78 -17.05 -0.13
C LYS A 5 -0.13 -17.55 -1.43
N PRO A 6 -0.80 -17.41 -2.58
CA PRO A 6 -2.17 -16.92 -2.75
C PRO A 6 -3.20 -17.97 -2.33
N ILE A 7 -4.37 -17.51 -1.86
CA ILE A 7 -5.43 -18.41 -1.38
C ILE A 7 -5.89 -19.40 -2.45
N THR A 8 -5.85 -18.96 -3.70
CA THR A 8 -6.16 -19.70 -4.93
C THR A 8 -5.46 -19.04 -6.12
N ALA A 9 -5.42 -19.70 -7.28
CA ALA A 9 -4.93 -19.10 -8.52
C ALA A 9 -5.98 -18.24 -9.24
N ASP A 10 -7.25 -18.34 -8.80
CA ASP A 10 -8.38 -17.66 -9.43
C ASP A 10 -9.36 -17.08 -8.40
N SER A 11 -9.96 -15.92 -8.70
CA SER A 11 -10.92 -15.23 -7.82
C SER A 11 -12.20 -16.04 -7.53
N SER A 12 -12.72 -16.79 -8.51
CA SER A 12 -13.89 -17.66 -8.33
C SER A 12 -13.60 -18.80 -7.36
N GLN A 13 -12.39 -19.38 -7.43
CA GLN A 13 -11.95 -20.39 -6.47
C GLN A 13 -11.79 -19.79 -5.06
N ALA A 14 -11.37 -18.53 -4.95
CA ALA A 14 -11.28 -17.83 -3.65
C ALA A 14 -12.68 -17.64 -3.05
N GLU A 15 -13.67 -17.26 -3.88
CA GLU A 15 -15.07 -17.15 -3.47
C GLU A 15 -15.65 -18.50 -3.03
N GLU A 16 -15.36 -19.59 -3.76
CA GLU A 16 -15.76 -20.94 -3.39
C GLU A 16 -15.16 -21.39 -2.05
N LEU A 17 -13.88 -21.09 -1.82
CA LEU A 17 -13.20 -21.36 -0.55
C LEU A 17 -13.78 -20.53 0.59
N CYS A 18 -14.09 -19.25 0.37
CA CYS A 18 -14.80 -18.41 1.33
C CYS A 18 -16.18 -18.99 1.66
N ALA A 19 -16.95 -19.41 0.64
CA ALA A 19 -18.26 -20.03 0.81
C ALA A 19 -18.16 -21.38 1.55
N LEU A 20 -17.14 -22.18 1.26
CA LEU A 20 -16.88 -23.44 1.94
C LEU A 20 -16.50 -23.23 3.41
N ALA A 21 -15.62 -22.27 3.70
CA ALA A 21 -15.21 -21.92 5.05
C ALA A 21 -16.39 -21.40 5.89
N ALA A 22 -17.27 -20.59 5.29
CA ALA A 22 -18.51 -20.14 5.92
C ALA A 22 -19.46 -21.32 6.21
N ARG A 23 -19.63 -22.26 5.26
CA ARG A 23 -20.45 -23.47 5.45
C ARG A 23 -19.89 -24.40 6.54
N MET A 24 -18.58 -24.42 6.73
CA MET A 24 -17.89 -25.30 7.67
C MET A 24 -17.64 -24.67 9.06
N ASP A 25 -18.10 -23.44 9.29
CA ASP A 25 -17.82 -22.65 10.50
C ASP A 25 -16.31 -22.62 10.84
N ARG A 26 -15.51 -22.26 9.83
CA ARG A 26 -14.05 -22.13 9.94
C ARG A 26 -13.61 -20.75 9.47
N ILE A 27 -12.76 -20.09 10.26
CA ILE A 27 -12.13 -18.83 9.85
C ILE A 27 -11.09 -19.14 8.75
N LEU A 28 -11.31 -18.58 7.56
CA LEU A 28 -10.35 -18.56 6.47
C LEU A 28 -9.55 -17.27 6.55
N MET A 29 -8.31 -17.37 7.05
CA MET A 29 -7.39 -16.24 7.06
C MET A 29 -6.58 -16.27 5.77
N VAL A 30 -6.82 -15.30 4.89
CA VAL A 30 -5.86 -14.95 3.83
C VAL A 30 -4.65 -14.34 4.52
N GLY A 31 -3.44 -14.82 4.22
CA GLY A 31 -2.18 -14.36 4.79
C GLY A 31 -1.80 -12.92 4.42
N HIS A 32 -2.64 -11.92 4.71
CA HIS A 32 -2.31 -10.50 4.68
C HIS A 32 -1.37 -10.13 5.84
N VAL A 33 -0.31 -10.91 6.05
CA VAL A 33 0.63 -10.78 7.18
C VAL A 33 1.23 -9.37 7.25
N PHE A 34 1.35 -8.68 6.10
CA PHE A 34 1.83 -7.31 6.04
C PHE A 34 0.95 -6.29 6.77
N VAL A 35 -0.36 -6.53 6.96
CA VAL A 35 -1.16 -5.58 7.75
C VAL A 35 -0.71 -5.54 9.21
N TYR A 36 -0.12 -6.62 9.72
CA TYR A 36 0.43 -6.69 11.08
C TYR A 36 1.86 -6.16 11.19
N ASN A 37 2.45 -5.68 10.09
CA ASN A 37 3.77 -5.03 10.12
C ASN A 37 3.71 -3.79 11.03
N PRO A 38 4.64 -3.62 12.00
CA PRO A 38 4.64 -2.47 12.91
C PRO A 38 4.66 -1.10 12.21
N GLY A 39 5.33 -0.99 11.05
CA GLY A 39 5.32 0.21 10.22
C GLY A 39 3.94 0.48 9.61
N VAL A 40 3.28 -0.55 9.09
CA VAL A 40 1.90 -0.45 8.56
C VAL A 40 0.92 -0.05 9.65
N GLN A 41 1.04 -0.64 10.85
CA GLN A 41 0.25 -0.28 12.03
C GLN A 41 0.51 1.18 12.46
N ARG A 42 1.76 1.63 12.45
CA ARG A 42 2.08 3.04 12.78
C ARG A 42 1.44 3.99 11.78
N VAL A 43 1.51 3.69 10.49
CA VAL A 43 0.87 4.51 9.44
C VAL A 43 -0.64 4.57 9.66
N LYS A 44 -1.28 3.44 9.99
CA LYS A 44 -2.72 3.43 10.33
C LYS A 44 -3.04 4.35 11.51
N GLN A 45 -2.23 4.32 12.57
CA GLN A 45 -2.43 5.21 13.73
C GLN A 45 -2.32 6.69 13.35
N LEU A 46 -1.37 7.07 12.48
CA LEU A 46 -1.24 8.45 11.99
C LEU A 46 -2.46 8.88 11.16
N LEU A 47 -2.96 7.99 10.30
CA LEU A 47 -4.17 8.22 9.50
C LEU A 47 -5.40 8.38 10.40
N ASP A 48 -5.58 7.50 11.39
CA ASP A 48 -6.71 7.53 12.32
C ASP A 48 -6.70 8.75 13.25
N ALA A 49 -5.50 9.22 13.61
CA ALA A 49 -5.33 10.47 14.34
C ALA A 49 -5.63 11.71 13.48
N GLY A 50 -5.77 11.56 12.16
CA GLY A 50 -5.97 12.66 11.22
C GLY A 50 -4.71 13.48 10.96
N ASP A 51 -3.52 12.94 11.24
CA ASP A 51 -2.24 13.66 11.11
C ASP A 51 -1.95 14.09 9.67
N LEU A 52 -2.42 13.31 8.69
CA LEU A 52 -2.28 13.61 7.27
C LEU A 52 -3.43 14.48 6.72
N GLY A 53 -4.48 14.67 7.52
CA GLY A 53 -5.73 15.31 7.08
C GLY A 53 -6.43 14.49 6.00
N ARG A 54 -6.86 15.14 4.93
CA ARG A 54 -7.45 14.50 3.76
C ARG A 54 -6.34 13.88 2.90
N VAL A 55 -6.37 12.57 2.76
CA VAL A 55 -5.51 11.85 1.82
C VAL A 55 -5.92 12.17 0.38
N TYR A 56 -4.95 12.50 -0.46
CA TYR A 56 -5.13 12.71 -1.90
C TYR A 56 -4.80 11.44 -2.67
N TYR A 57 -3.61 10.89 -2.45
CA TYR A 57 -3.18 9.68 -3.13
C TYR A 57 -2.17 8.85 -2.36
N VAL A 58 -2.01 7.62 -2.80
CA VAL A 58 -1.01 6.66 -2.35
C VAL A 58 -0.29 6.09 -3.58
N THR A 59 1.04 6.04 -3.56
CA THR A 59 1.83 5.31 -4.58
C THR A 59 2.55 4.15 -3.91
N MET A 60 2.47 2.95 -4.48
CA MET A 60 3.06 1.74 -3.91
C MET A 60 3.92 1.06 -4.98
N VAL A 61 5.18 0.81 -4.65
CA VAL A 61 6.15 0.14 -5.51
C VAL A 61 6.65 -1.11 -4.80
N ARG A 62 6.32 -2.27 -5.36
CA ARG A 62 6.77 -3.57 -4.87
C ARG A 62 7.41 -4.35 -5.98
N THR A 63 8.73 -4.31 -6.03
CA THR A 63 9.49 -4.95 -7.11
C THR A 63 10.65 -5.76 -6.56
N ASN A 64 11.05 -6.79 -7.29
CA ASN A 64 12.27 -7.56 -7.04
C ASN A 64 12.67 -8.30 -8.32
N LEU A 65 13.90 -8.81 -8.41
CA LEU A 65 14.24 -9.79 -9.43
C LEU A 65 13.89 -11.18 -8.90
N GLY A 66 12.76 -11.71 -9.36
CA GLY A 66 12.24 -13.03 -9.00
C GLY A 66 11.64 -13.15 -7.58
N PRO A 67 11.18 -14.37 -7.20
CA PRO A 67 11.07 -15.55 -8.05
C PRO A 67 10.06 -15.31 -9.18
N ILE A 68 10.43 -15.68 -10.42
CA ILE A 68 9.50 -15.63 -11.55
C ILE A 68 8.58 -16.83 -11.41
N ARG A 69 7.27 -16.58 -11.37
CA ARG A 69 6.25 -17.61 -11.18
C ARG A 69 5.60 -17.98 -12.51
N VAL A 70 5.05 -19.19 -12.54
CA VAL A 70 4.30 -19.74 -13.69
C VAL A 70 2.84 -20.01 -13.35
N ASP A 71 2.50 -20.04 -12.07
CA ASP A 71 1.21 -20.48 -11.54
C ASP A 71 0.24 -19.32 -11.28
N VAL A 72 0.76 -18.12 -11.03
CA VAL A 72 0.02 -16.86 -10.89
C VAL A 72 0.84 -15.72 -11.48
N ASN A 73 0.25 -14.55 -11.74
CA ASN A 73 0.96 -13.36 -12.23
C ASN A 73 1.49 -12.46 -11.10
N ALA A 74 2.28 -11.44 -11.46
CA ALA A 74 2.91 -10.53 -10.50
C ALA A 74 1.89 -9.70 -9.71
N ALA A 75 0.74 -9.35 -10.28
CA ALA A 75 -0.33 -8.68 -9.53
C ALA A 75 -0.87 -9.55 -8.40
N TRP A 76 -1.14 -10.82 -8.67
CA TRP A 76 -1.68 -11.73 -7.68
C TRP A 76 -0.67 -12.04 -6.56
N ASP A 77 0.59 -12.24 -6.92
CA ASP A 77 1.65 -12.55 -5.96
C ASP A 77 2.10 -11.35 -5.11
N LEU A 78 2.18 -10.15 -5.71
CA LEU A 78 2.75 -8.95 -5.10
C LEU A 78 1.69 -7.89 -4.77
N ALA A 79 0.86 -7.49 -5.74
CA ALA A 79 -0.07 -6.37 -5.57
C ALA A 79 -1.22 -6.70 -4.60
N SER A 80 -1.59 -7.98 -4.43
CA SER A 80 -2.58 -8.41 -3.43
C SER A 80 -2.22 -7.94 -2.01
N HIS A 81 -0.93 -7.88 -1.67
CA HIS A 81 -0.46 -7.33 -0.41
C HIS A 81 -0.65 -5.82 -0.34
N ASP A 82 -0.29 -5.09 -1.39
CA ASP A 82 -0.38 -3.64 -1.41
C ASP A 82 -1.84 -3.16 -1.40
N VAL A 83 -2.73 -3.84 -2.13
CA VAL A 83 -4.18 -3.59 -2.08
C VAL A 83 -4.72 -3.83 -0.66
N SER A 84 -4.27 -4.89 0.03
CA SER A 84 -4.72 -5.14 1.40
C SER A 84 -4.27 -4.06 2.39
N ILE A 85 -3.05 -3.52 2.23
CA ILE A 85 -2.55 -2.40 3.03
C ILE A 85 -3.36 -1.14 2.74
N ALA A 86 -3.60 -0.83 1.45
CA ALA A 86 -4.40 0.33 1.05
C ALA A 86 -5.85 0.24 1.60
N ASN A 87 -6.49 -0.92 1.48
CA ASN A 87 -7.82 -1.16 2.05
C ASN A 87 -7.82 -0.98 3.57
N TYR A 88 -6.80 -1.51 4.25
CA TYR A 88 -6.67 -1.39 5.71
C TYR A 88 -6.51 0.06 6.14
N TRP A 89 -5.64 0.82 5.47
CA TRP A 89 -5.41 2.23 5.77
C TRP A 89 -6.59 3.14 5.45
N LEU A 90 -7.26 2.91 4.32
CA LEU A 90 -8.39 3.71 3.88
C LEU A 90 -9.73 3.24 4.47
N GLY A 91 -9.75 2.08 5.14
CA GLY A 91 -10.94 1.52 5.80
C GLY A 91 -12.04 1.07 4.85
N THR A 92 -11.74 0.91 3.55
CA THR A 92 -12.73 0.60 2.52
C THR A 92 -12.06 -0.04 1.30
N ALA A 93 -12.86 -0.59 0.39
CA ALA A 93 -12.40 -1.14 -0.88
C ALA A 93 -12.37 -0.06 -1.99
N PRO A 94 -11.60 -0.26 -3.08
CA PRO A 94 -11.67 0.62 -4.23
C PRO A 94 -13.04 0.55 -4.91
N ALA A 95 -13.54 1.68 -5.40
CA ALA A 95 -14.75 1.77 -6.20
C ALA A 95 -14.50 1.37 -7.66
N THR A 96 -13.31 1.67 -8.21
CA THR A 96 -12.94 1.29 -9.58
C THR A 96 -11.46 0.94 -9.66
N VAL A 97 -11.11 0.04 -10.57
CA VAL A 97 -9.73 -0.37 -10.84
C VAL A 97 -9.45 -0.34 -12.34
N SER A 98 -8.29 0.15 -12.73
CA SER A 98 -7.73 0.03 -14.08
C SER A 98 -6.31 -0.50 -13.96
N ALA A 99 -5.97 -1.53 -14.73
CA ALA A 99 -4.65 -2.14 -14.69
C ALA A 99 -4.17 -2.54 -16.08
N VAL A 100 -2.86 -2.48 -16.28
CA VAL A 100 -2.17 -2.97 -17.48
C VAL A 100 -0.97 -3.78 -17.02
N GLY A 101 -0.84 -4.99 -17.55
CA GLY A 101 0.29 -5.86 -17.29
C GLY A 101 1.02 -6.24 -18.57
N GLY A 102 2.29 -6.58 -18.42
CA GLY A 102 3.12 -7.14 -19.48
C GLY A 102 3.67 -8.49 -19.06
N GLY A 103 3.55 -9.48 -19.95
CA GLY A 103 4.15 -10.81 -19.81
C GLY A 103 5.16 -11.01 -20.92
N TRP A 104 6.41 -11.31 -20.54
CA TRP A 104 7.53 -11.51 -21.46
C TRP A 104 8.22 -12.85 -21.26
N ILE A 105 8.29 -13.34 -20.01
CA ILE A 105 9.00 -14.58 -19.70
C ILE A 105 8.09 -15.80 -19.90
N ASN A 106 6.88 -15.72 -19.36
CA ASN A 106 5.89 -16.80 -19.42
C ASN A 106 4.65 -16.31 -20.20
N PRO A 107 4.33 -16.89 -21.36
CA PRO A 107 3.15 -16.50 -22.13
C PRO A 107 1.87 -16.57 -21.30
N GLY A 108 1.10 -15.47 -21.25
CA GLY A 108 -0.14 -15.38 -20.49
C GLY A 108 0.03 -15.15 -18.98
N VAL A 109 1.25 -14.92 -18.50
CA VAL A 109 1.53 -14.56 -17.10
C VAL A 109 2.24 -13.21 -17.08
N GLU A 110 1.59 -12.19 -16.53
CA GLU A 110 2.18 -10.86 -16.45
C GLU A 110 3.30 -10.80 -15.40
N ASP A 111 4.50 -10.46 -15.84
CA ASP A 111 5.69 -10.32 -14.99
C ASP A 111 5.75 -8.94 -14.30
N ALA A 112 5.10 -7.94 -14.89
CA ALA A 112 4.98 -6.59 -14.34
C ALA A 112 3.57 -6.06 -14.56
N VAL A 113 3.03 -5.37 -13.55
CA VAL A 113 1.68 -4.78 -13.59
C VAL A 113 1.70 -3.38 -13.01
N PHE A 114 1.04 -2.47 -13.73
CA PHE A 114 0.73 -1.12 -13.29
C PHE A 114 -0.77 -1.00 -13.09
N ALA A 115 -1.21 -0.49 -11.95
CA ALA A 115 -2.64 -0.34 -11.66
C ALA A 115 -2.95 1.02 -11.01
N THR A 116 -4.13 1.55 -11.32
CA THR A 116 -4.71 2.72 -10.66
C THR A 116 -6.07 2.34 -10.11
N LEU A 117 -6.21 2.51 -8.79
CA LEU A 117 -7.42 2.25 -8.03
C LEU A 117 -8.00 3.59 -7.57
N ARG A 118 -9.32 3.75 -7.66
CA ARG A 118 -10.03 4.91 -7.12
C ARG A 118 -10.85 4.46 -5.92
N TYR A 119 -10.60 5.07 -4.78
CA TYR A 119 -11.34 4.83 -3.54
C TYR A 119 -12.39 5.93 -3.34
N PRO A 120 -13.35 5.73 -2.42
CA PRO A 120 -14.22 6.80 -1.94
C PRO A 120 -13.43 8.07 -1.56
N ASN A 121 -14.11 9.22 -1.54
CA ASN A 121 -13.51 10.55 -1.28
C ASN A 121 -12.44 11.01 -2.30
N ALA A 122 -12.44 10.38 -3.49
CA ALA A 122 -11.55 10.66 -4.60
C ALA A 122 -10.06 10.37 -4.32
N VAL A 123 -9.78 9.47 -3.37
CA VAL A 123 -8.40 9.02 -3.11
C VAL A 123 -7.93 8.13 -4.26
N LEU A 124 -6.76 8.42 -4.80
CA LEU A 124 -6.14 7.62 -5.86
C LEU A 124 -5.05 6.71 -5.27
N VAL A 125 -5.02 5.45 -5.68
CA VAL A 125 -3.91 4.54 -5.32
C VAL A 125 -3.28 4.03 -6.60
N ASN A 126 -1.99 4.26 -6.77
CA ASN A 126 -1.22 3.74 -7.90
C ASN A 126 -0.26 2.64 -7.44
N LEU A 127 -0.23 1.54 -8.19
CA LEU A 127 0.57 0.37 -7.89
C LEU A 127 1.52 0.10 -9.05
N HIS A 128 2.77 -0.21 -8.73
CA HIS A 128 3.75 -0.79 -9.64
C HIS A 128 4.34 -2.03 -9.00
N VAL A 129 4.07 -3.19 -9.61
CA VAL A 129 4.65 -4.47 -9.19
C VAL A 129 5.39 -5.14 -10.32
N SER A 130 6.52 -5.78 -10.00
CA SER A 130 7.34 -6.46 -11.00
C SER A 130 8.29 -7.50 -10.40
N TRP A 131 8.42 -8.64 -11.07
CA TRP A 131 9.49 -9.62 -10.82
C TRP A 131 10.75 -9.40 -11.67
N LEU A 132 10.76 -8.41 -12.55
CA LEU A 132 11.86 -8.14 -13.48
C LEU A 132 12.72 -6.95 -13.05
N SER A 133 12.42 -6.34 -11.90
CA SER A 133 13.16 -5.17 -11.44
C SER A 133 14.52 -5.55 -10.87
N PRO A 134 15.60 -4.87 -11.26
CA PRO A 134 16.94 -5.15 -10.73
C PRO A 134 17.08 -4.76 -9.25
N ARG A 135 16.14 -3.98 -8.70
CA ARG A 135 16.14 -3.56 -7.30
C ARG A 135 14.95 -4.13 -6.56
N LYS A 136 15.23 -4.68 -5.38
CA LYS A 136 14.21 -5.05 -4.41
C LYS A 136 13.69 -3.78 -3.72
N THR A 137 12.47 -3.40 -4.04
CA THR A 137 11.82 -2.18 -3.52
C THR A 137 10.49 -2.56 -2.86
N ARG A 138 10.21 -1.95 -1.70
CA ARG A 138 8.93 -2.01 -1.00
C ARG A 138 8.62 -0.65 -0.40
N GLU A 139 8.32 0.29 -1.27
CA GLU A 139 8.16 1.69 -0.94
C GLU A 139 6.71 2.13 -1.14
N ILE A 140 6.20 2.86 -0.17
CA ILE A 140 4.86 3.43 -0.23
C ILE A 140 4.94 4.91 0.16
N THR A 141 4.32 5.77 -0.63
CA THR A 141 4.17 7.20 -0.33
C THR A 141 2.71 7.53 -0.17
N LEU A 142 2.33 8.19 0.93
CA LEU A 142 1.00 8.76 1.13
C LEU A 142 1.11 10.27 1.15
N VAL A 143 0.21 10.92 0.41
CA VAL A 143 0.13 12.37 0.34
C VAL A 143 -1.22 12.82 0.83
N GLY A 144 -1.22 13.58 1.93
CA GLY A 144 -2.38 14.30 2.42
C GLY A 144 -2.24 15.82 2.27
N ASP A 145 -3.30 16.55 2.61
CA ASP A 145 -3.32 18.01 2.54
C ASP A 145 -2.48 18.69 3.63
N ARG A 146 -2.27 18.01 4.77
CA ARG A 146 -1.50 18.54 5.90
C ARG A 146 -0.08 18.00 5.96
N ARG A 147 0.06 16.68 5.77
CA ARG A 147 1.32 15.97 5.88
C ARG A 147 1.42 14.88 4.83
N MET A 148 2.65 14.49 4.56
CA MET A 148 2.99 13.38 3.67
C MET A 148 3.83 12.39 4.44
N LEU A 149 3.83 11.13 4.03
CA LEU A 149 4.75 10.15 4.60
C LEU A 149 5.28 9.20 3.54
N THR A 150 6.48 8.68 3.79
CA THR A 150 7.03 7.52 3.10
C THR A 150 7.13 6.35 4.06
N PHE A 151 6.88 5.16 3.55
CA PHE A 151 7.07 3.89 4.23
C PHE A 151 7.93 2.98 3.35
N ASP A 152 9.11 2.62 3.84
CA ASP A 152 10.04 1.69 3.21
C ASP A 152 10.25 0.47 4.12
N ASP A 153 9.59 -0.64 3.77
CA ASP A 153 9.67 -1.91 4.51
C ASP A 153 11.09 -2.52 4.47
N MET A 154 11.93 -2.09 3.54
CA MET A 154 13.33 -2.55 3.45
C MET A 154 14.25 -1.73 4.36
N ASN A 155 13.82 -0.54 4.82
CA ASN A 155 14.61 0.29 5.72
C ASN A 155 14.26 0.01 7.18
N LEU A 156 14.97 -0.93 7.80
CA LEU A 156 14.69 -1.35 9.18
C LEU A 156 15.02 -0.29 10.25
N SER A 157 15.86 0.69 9.94
CA SER A 157 16.24 1.76 10.88
C SER A 157 15.23 2.90 10.92
N GLU A 158 14.67 3.26 9.77
CA GLU A 158 13.78 4.42 9.60
C GLU A 158 12.67 4.07 8.58
N PRO A 159 11.85 3.03 8.87
CA PRO A 159 10.91 2.52 7.89
C PRO A 159 9.81 3.52 7.56
N VAL A 160 9.47 4.44 8.47
CA VAL A 160 8.47 5.49 8.24
C VAL A 160 9.12 6.85 8.39
N ARG A 161 8.88 7.76 7.45
CA ARG A 161 9.24 9.17 7.57
C ARG A 161 8.00 10.03 7.35
N LEU A 162 7.72 10.93 8.28
CA LEU A 162 6.63 11.89 8.21
C LEU A 162 7.18 13.26 7.85
N TYR A 163 6.60 13.88 6.83
CA TYR A 163 6.97 15.18 6.31
C TYR A 163 5.84 16.16 6.62
N ASP A 164 6.12 17.19 7.42
CA ASP A 164 5.21 18.31 7.64
C ASP A 164 5.26 19.28 6.46
N LYS A 165 4.93 18.77 5.26
CA LYS A 165 4.91 19.53 4.02
C LYS A 165 3.49 19.61 3.49
N GLN A 166 3.03 20.82 3.21
CA GLN A 166 1.71 21.07 2.63
C GLN A 166 1.80 22.09 1.49
N VAL A 167 0.97 21.90 0.48
CA VAL A 167 0.70 22.92 -0.54
C VAL A 167 -0.55 23.67 -0.09
N THR A 168 -0.41 24.95 0.20
CA THR A 168 -1.52 25.81 0.60
C THR A 168 -2.34 26.23 -0.62
N ASP A 169 -3.66 26.32 -0.46
CA ASP A 169 -4.60 26.78 -1.49
C ASP A 169 -4.51 28.30 -1.78
N VAL A 170 -3.38 28.95 -1.44
CA VAL A 170 -3.14 30.35 -1.79
C VAL A 170 -2.93 30.41 -3.31
N ARG A 171 -4.05 30.52 -4.03
CA ARG A 171 -4.10 30.74 -5.47
C ARG A 171 -3.75 32.19 -5.72
N THR A 172 -2.49 32.49 -5.96
CA THR A 172 -2.11 33.79 -6.52
C THR A 172 -2.76 33.93 -7.89
N PRO A 173 -3.71 34.86 -8.11
CA PRO A 173 -4.30 35.06 -9.42
C PRO A 173 -3.21 35.59 -10.36
N ALA A 174 -2.79 34.80 -11.34
CA ALA A 174 -1.66 35.16 -12.19
C ALA A 174 -2.08 36.15 -13.29
N PRO A 175 -1.16 37.05 -13.68
CA PRO A 175 -0.77 37.12 -15.07
C PRO A 175 0.62 36.50 -15.29
N TYR A 176 1.40 36.27 -14.22
CA TYR A 176 2.74 35.69 -14.28
C TYR A 176 2.91 34.58 -13.24
N ILE A 177 2.82 33.32 -13.69
CA ILE A 177 3.43 32.19 -12.98
C ILE A 177 4.92 32.25 -13.30
N ASP A 178 5.68 33.16 -12.67
CA ASP A 178 7.14 33.18 -12.91
C ASP A 178 7.94 33.75 -11.74
N SER A 179 7.82 33.13 -10.57
CA SER A 179 8.91 33.23 -9.61
C SER A 179 8.97 31.99 -8.72
N PHE A 180 10.19 31.51 -8.49
CA PHE A 180 10.50 30.58 -7.40
C PHE A 180 9.90 31.03 -6.04
N ALA A 181 9.68 32.34 -5.87
CA ALA A 181 9.04 32.93 -4.70
C ALA A 181 7.55 32.58 -4.57
N SER A 182 6.75 32.56 -5.64
CA SER A 182 5.33 32.18 -5.55
C SER A 182 5.15 30.68 -5.25
N PHE A 183 6.04 29.84 -5.78
CA PHE A 183 6.11 28.41 -5.43
C PHE A 183 6.55 28.19 -3.97
N ARG A 184 7.57 28.92 -3.50
CA ARG A 184 7.97 28.86 -2.08
C ARG A 184 6.90 29.42 -1.13
N ALA A 185 6.10 30.38 -1.58
CA ALA A 185 5.00 30.93 -0.77
C ALA A 185 3.81 29.97 -0.67
N SER A 186 3.57 29.14 -1.70
CA SER A 186 2.51 28.13 -1.65
C SER A 186 2.91 26.88 -0.87
N LEU A 187 4.21 26.63 -0.69
CA LEU A 187 4.74 25.54 0.13
C LEU A 187 4.93 25.97 1.58
N ARG A 188 4.36 25.21 2.50
CA ARG A 188 4.80 25.24 3.90
C ARG A 188 5.65 24.01 4.15
N GLU A 189 6.89 24.24 4.58
CA GLU A 189 7.83 23.20 5.01
C GLU A 189 8.04 23.31 6.52
N GLY A 190 7.62 22.28 7.23
CA GLY A 190 7.96 22.02 8.63
C GLY A 190 8.97 20.88 8.74
N ASP A 191 8.95 20.22 9.89
CA ASP A 191 9.93 19.19 10.24
C ASP A 191 9.74 17.88 9.46
N ILE A 192 10.82 17.12 9.37
CA ILE A 192 10.78 15.70 9.01
C ILE A 192 10.94 14.89 10.30
N THR A 193 9.94 14.08 10.63
CA THR A 193 9.94 13.23 11.81
C THR A 193 10.08 11.76 11.42
N ILE A 194 11.02 11.07 12.05
CA ILE A 194 11.22 9.62 11.90
C ILE A 194 10.71 8.94 13.18
N PRO A 195 9.46 8.44 13.21
CA PRO A 195 8.95 7.74 14.38
C PRO A 195 9.74 6.44 14.61
N ARG A 196 10.07 6.16 15.87
CA ARG A 196 10.66 4.89 16.26
C ARG A 196 9.63 3.77 16.06
N ILE A 197 9.95 2.81 15.20
CA ILE A 197 9.15 1.61 14.99
C ILE A 197 9.84 0.42 15.68
N PRO A 198 9.18 -0.27 16.63
CA PRO A 198 9.78 -1.45 17.24
C PRO A 198 9.91 -2.57 16.21
N LEU A 199 11.04 -3.27 16.24
CA LEU A 199 11.22 -4.50 15.48
C LEU A 199 10.28 -5.57 16.06
N GLY A 200 9.28 -5.96 15.29
CA GLY A 200 8.32 -7.00 15.66
C GLY A 200 8.08 -7.91 14.46
N GLU A 201 8.24 -9.21 14.66
CA GLU A 201 7.78 -10.19 13.67
C GLU A 201 6.24 -10.11 13.61
N PRO A 202 5.63 -10.03 12.41
CA PRO A 202 4.18 -9.82 12.24
C PRO A 202 3.28 -10.95 12.78
N LEU A 203 3.83 -11.98 13.44
CA LEU A 203 3.10 -13.14 13.98
C LEU A 203 3.49 -13.53 15.43
N LYS A 204 3.94 -12.60 16.27
CA LYS A 204 4.03 -12.83 17.73
C LYS A 204 2.95 -12.06 18.49
N VAL A 205 1.69 -12.41 18.25
CA VAL A 205 0.62 -12.11 19.22
C VAL A 205 0.37 -13.41 19.99
N PRO A 206 0.72 -13.50 21.29
CA PRO A 206 0.31 -14.64 22.10
C PRO A 206 -1.22 -14.62 22.18
N VAL A 207 -1.85 -15.68 21.67
CA VAL A 207 -3.25 -15.98 21.98
C VAL A 207 -3.28 -16.31 23.48
N ALA A 208 -3.55 -15.30 24.30
CA ALA A 208 -3.89 -15.51 25.70
C ALA A 208 -5.27 -16.16 25.71
N GLY A 209 -5.28 -17.49 25.86
CA GLY A 209 -6.50 -18.25 26.13
C GLY A 209 -7.15 -17.70 27.39
N ARG A 210 -8.40 -17.26 27.27
CA ARG A 210 -9.32 -17.22 28.39
C ARG A 210 -10.03 -18.57 28.41
N GLY A 211 -9.77 -19.32 29.47
CA GLY A 211 -10.67 -20.38 29.93
C GLY A 211 -11.91 -19.80 30.58
#